data_AF-A0A424Y1Q1-F1
#
_entry.id   AF-A0A424Y1Q1-F1
#
_cell.length_a   1.000
_cell.length_b   1.000
_cell.length_c   1.000
_cell.angle_alpha   90.00
_cell.angle_beta   90.00
_cell.angle_gamma   90.00
#
_symmetry.space_group_name_H-M   'P 1'
#
loop_
_entity.id
_entity.type
_entity.pdbx_description
1 polymer ?
#
loop_
_entity_poly.entity_id
_entity_poly.type
_entity_poly.pdbx_seq_one_letter_code
_entity_poly.pdbx_strand_id
1 'polypeptide(L)'
;MGKLFIKDKTGLTLIEVMIVVALLGIVITVMFSLLFFGTNTFSISSRQYDLQSDLRFAMDTIVREVRFATNLEIISSNDASDTTQHEEDYNYFYIDGEYLYHVKYDEDTGSHNTMTYGGHFKSDSSLFRRVSPTTLGIEINSIFGNQNQTYSAQTEIGLTNLKSSGGSILGLEDLGLKYSSNKEILAPEPPPIIPAMYTITGLLSRKRITKNEFFSVKSLFIPRSS
;
A
#
# COMPACT_ATOMS: atom_id res chain seq x y z
N MET A 1 73.10 38.24 -10.99
CA MET A 1 73.16 37.19 -9.95
C MET A 1 71.92 37.33 -9.06
N GLY A 2 70.87 36.57 -9.35
CA GLY A 2 69.65 36.54 -8.54
C GLY A 2 69.80 35.50 -7.43
N LYS A 3 69.69 35.93 -6.17
CA LYS A 3 69.66 35.02 -5.01
C LYS A 3 68.30 34.32 -4.99
N LEU A 4 68.31 32.99 -5.16
CA LEU A 4 67.20 32.12 -4.79
C LEU A 4 67.16 32.03 -3.26
N PHE A 5 66.10 32.53 -2.63
CA PHE A 5 65.82 32.24 -1.22
C PHE A 5 65.13 30.88 -1.15
N ILE A 6 65.88 29.83 -0.79
CA ILE A 6 65.33 28.51 -0.48
C ILE A 6 65.12 28.38 1.03
N LYS A 7 63.84 28.32 1.39
CA LYS A 7 63.19 27.44 2.37
C LYS A 7 63.56 27.59 3.85
N ASP A 8 62.67 28.26 4.58
CA ASP A 8 62.57 28.13 6.03
C ASP A 8 62.16 26.68 6.40
N LYS A 9 62.92 26.09 7.32
CA LYS A 9 62.61 24.81 7.97
C LYS A 9 62.02 25.10 9.35
N THR A 10 60.75 25.48 9.42
CA THR A 10 60.00 25.48 10.68
C THR A 10 59.46 24.08 10.94
N GLY A 11 59.87 23.46 12.06
CA GLY A 11 59.32 22.18 12.50
C GLY A 11 57.90 22.34 13.05
N LEU A 12 57.06 21.32 12.85
CA LEU A 12 55.73 21.26 13.47
C LEU A 12 55.85 21.30 14.99
N THR A 13 55.11 22.20 15.63
CA THR A 13 55.06 22.24 17.09
C THR A 13 54.06 21.22 17.62
N LEU A 14 54.32 20.66 18.80
CA LEU A 14 53.42 19.66 19.41
C LEU A 14 51.98 20.19 19.58
N ILE A 15 51.86 21.47 19.96
CA ILE A 15 50.57 22.13 20.17
C ILE A 15 49.76 22.26 18.87
N GLU A 16 50.42 22.52 17.75
CA GLU A 16 49.78 22.62 16.44
C GLU A 16 49.17 21.28 16.02
N VAL A 17 49.89 20.17 16.26
CA VAL A 17 49.39 18.82 16.01
C VAL A 17 48.19 18.51 16.92
N MET A 18 48.23 18.87 18.21
CA MET A 18 47.12 18.65 19.12
C MET A 18 45.85 19.39 18.70
N ILE A 19 45.98 20.64 18.25
CA ILE A 19 44.85 21.44 17.77
C ILE A 19 44.26 20.83 16.49
N VAL A 20 45.11 20.43 15.53
CA VAL A 20 44.64 19.79 14.29
C VAL A 20 43.92 18.47 14.57
N VAL A 21 44.45 17.63 15.46
CA VAL A 21 43.79 16.37 15.85
C VAL A 21 42.45 16.63 16.55
N ALA A 22 42.39 17.62 17.44
CA ALA A 22 41.15 18.00 18.12
C ALA A 22 40.08 18.50 17.11
N LEU A 23 40.48 19.35 16.16
CA LEU A 23 39.58 19.85 15.11
C LEU A 23 39.12 18.73 14.17
N LEU A 24 40.03 17.82 13.79
CA LEU A 24 39.67 16.65 12.98
C LEU A 24 38.65 15.75 13.69
N GLY A 25 38.80 15.53 15.00
CA GLY A 25 37.84 14.76 15.79
C GLY A 25 36.41 15.35 15.74
N ILE A 26 36.30 16.67 15.83
CA ILE A 26 35.02 17.38 15.71
C ILE A 26 34.44 17.20 14.30
N VAL A 27 35.24 17.42 13.25
CA VAL A 27 34.81 17.28 11.86
C VAL A 27 34.31 15.86 11.57
N ILE A 28 35.07 14.85 11.99
CA ILE A 28 34.73 13.44 11.79
C ILE A 28 33.39 13.10 12.46
N THR A 29 33.16 13.60 13.67
CA THR A 29 31.91 13.36 14.41
C THR A 29 30.70 13.95 13.68
N VAL A 30 30.82 15.17 13.18
CA VAL A 30 29.77 15.82 12.39
C VAL A 30 29.51 15.06 11.09
N MET A 31 30.58 14.64 10.39
CA MET A 31 30.45 13.86 9.16
C MET A 31 29.72 12.54 9.38
N PHE A 32 30.09 11.77 10.41
CA PHE A 32 29.42 10.51 10.72
C PHE A 32 27.95 10.70 11.11
N SER A 33 27.64 11.76 11.88
CA SER A 33 26.26 12.08 12.23
C SER A 33 25.40 12.36 10.99
N LEU A 34 25.91 13.17 10.06
CA LEU A 34 25.21 13.48 8.81
C LEU A 34 25.04 12.24 7.92
N LEU A 35 26.06 11.39 7.81
CA LEU A 35 25.99 10.16 7.03
C LEU A 35 24.93 9.19 7.59
N PHE A 36 24.91 8.97 8.91
CA PHE A 36 23.92 8.12 9.55
C PHE A 36 22.50 8.67 9.41
N PHE A 37 22.35 9.98 9.57
CA PHE A 37 21.05 10.63 9.37
C PHE A 37 20.56 10.49 7.94
N GLY A 38 21.43 10.72 6.95
CA GLY A 38 21.11 10.61 5.53
C GLY A 38 20.69 9.20 5.13
N THR A 39 21.46 8.19 5.51
CA THR A 39 21.15 6.79 5.17
C THR A 39 19.85 6.31 5.81
N ASN A 40 19.61 6.66 7.08
CA ASN A 40 18.38 6.28 7.77
C ASN A 40 17.15 6.98 7.17
N THR A 41 17.26 8.27 6.86
CA THR A 41 16.16 9.05 6.25
C THR A 41 15.83 8.54 4.86
N PHE A 42 16.85 8.25 4.05
CA PHE A 42 16.68 7.67 2.72
C PHE A 42 16.01 6.30 2.79
N SER A 43 16.45 5.44 3.73
CA SER A 43 15.88 4.09 3.89
C SER A 43 14.39 4.14 4.27
N ILE A 44 14.00 5.03 5.19
CA ILE A 44 12.60 5.21 5.59
C ILE A 44 11.77 5.73 4.41
N SER A 45 12.29 6.74 3.70
CA SER A 45 11.59 7.37 2.58
C SER A 45 11.40 6.41 1.41
N SER A 46 12.42 5.60 1.09
CA SER A 46 12.34 4.57 0.06
C SER A 46 11.26 3.55 0.39
N ARG A 47 11.25 3.02 1.63
CA ARG A 47 10.22 2.06 2.05
C ARG A 47 8.81 2.64 1.98
N GLN A 48 8.63 3.90 2.41
CA GLN A 48 7.35 4.58 2.31
C GLN A 48 6.92 4.75 0.84
N TYR A 49 7.86 5.05 -0.05
CA TYR A 49 7.59 5.14 -1.48
C TYR A 49 7.14 3.79 -2.05
N ASP A 50 7.84 2.71 -1.71
CA ASP A 50 7.54 1.36 -2.20
C ASP A 50 6.11 0.94 -1.83
N LEU A 51 5.70 1.11 -0.56
CA LEU A 51 4.34 0.79 -0.10
C LEU A 51 3.27 1.59 -0.86
N GLN A 52 3.49 2.89 -1.07
CA GLN A 52 2.54 3.73 -1.78
C GLN A 52 2.48 3.41 -3.28
N SER A 53 3.63 3.07 -3.87
CA SER A 53 3.74 2.67 -5.26
C SER A 53 3.00 1.36 -5.50
N ASP A 54 3.20 0.37 -4.63
CA ASP A 54 2.52 -0.93 -4.71
C ASP A 54 1.00 -0.79 -4.56
N LEU A 55 0.55 -0.01 -3.57
CA LEU A 55 -0.88 0.31 -3.41
C LEU A 55 -1.45 0.98 -4.64
N ARG A 56 -0.79 2.03 -5.15
CA ARG A 56 -1.20 2.74 -6.36
C ARG A 56 -1.34 1.79 -7.55
N PHE A 57 -0.31 0.97 -7.77
CA PHE A 57 -0.27 0.05 -8.89
C PHE A 57 -1.35 -1.04 -8.80
N ALA A 58 -1.55 -1.61 -7.62
CA ALA A 58 -2.63 -2.58 -7.36
C ALA A 58 -4.01 -1.97 -7.59
N MET A 59 -4.26 -0.79 -7.02
CA MET A 59 -5.53 -0.08 -7.19
C MET A 59 -5.80 0.25 -8.67
N ASP A 60 -4.83 0.83 -9.37
CA ASP A 60 -4.98 1.19 -10.78
C ASP A 60 -5.24 -0.06 -11.65
N THR A 61 -4.59 -1.18 -11.32
CA THR A 61 -4.79 -2.46 -12.03
C THR A 61 -6.18 -3.01 -11.79
N ILE A 62 -6.64 -3.11 -10.54
CA ILE A 62 -8.00 -3.60 -10.24
C ILE A 62 -9.03 -2.68 -10.89
N VAL A 63 -8.93 -1.35 -10.69
CA VAL A 63 -9.87 -0.37 -11.25
C VAL A 63 -9.99 -0.52 -12.77
N ARG A 64 -8.86 -0.64 -13.46
CA ARG A 64 -8.81 -0.72 -14.93
C ARG A 64 -9.54 -1.97 -15.43
N GLU A 65 -9.31 -3.12 -14.82
CA GLU A 65 -9.90 -4.38 -15.28
C GLU A 65 -11.39 -4.49 -14.89
N VAL A 66 -11.76 -4.07 -13.67
CA VAL A 66 -13.15 -4.26 -13.19
C VAL A 66 -14.13 -3.19 -13.66
N ARG A 67 -13.67 -1.98 -14.02
CA ARG A 67 -14.57 -0.86 -14.41
C ARG A 67 -15.56 -1.22 -15.52
N PHE A 68 -15.12 -2.06 -16.45
CA PHE A 68 -15.89 -2.52 -17.61
C PHE A 68 -16.34 -3.99 -17.49
N ALA A 69 -16.32 -4.55 -16.28
CA ALA A 69 -16.84 -5.89 -16.04
C ALA A 69 -18.35 -5.96 -16.36
N THR A 70 -18.74 -7.03 -17.06
CA THR A 70 -20.12 -7.38 -17.36
C THR A 70 -20.74 -8.21 -16.25
N ASN A 71 -19.94 -9.07 -15.61
CA ASN A 71 -20.28 -9.85 -14.43
C ASN A 71 -19.22 -9.60 -13.35
N LEU A 72 -19.67 -9.43 -12.11
CA LEU A 72 -18.77 -9.29 -10.97
C LEU A 72 -19.39 -9.93 -9.72
N GLU A 73 -18.61 -10.78 -9.08
CA GLU A 73 -18.97 -11.49 -7.85
C GLU A 73 -17.82 -11.36 -6.85
N ILE A 74 -18.17 -11.00 -5.61
CA ILE A 74 -17.25 -10.98 -4.48
C ILE A 74 -17.26 -12.38 -3.88
N ILE A 75 -16.10 -13.03 -3.87
CA ILE A 75 -15.89 -14.42 -3.44
C ILE A 75 -14.74 -14.50 -2.43
N SER A 76 -14.61 -15.63 -1.75
CA SER A 76 -13.50 -15.82 -0.82
C SER A 76 -12.16 -15.87 -1.54
N SER A 77 -11.08 -15.47 -0.84
CA SER A 77 -9.72 -15.62 -1.36
C SER A 77 -9.39 -17.07 -1.68
N ASN A 78 -9.93 -18.01 -0.91
CA ASN A 78 -9.72 -19.44 -1.13
C ASN A 78 -10.34 -19.89 -2.45
N ASP A 79 -11.60 -19.53 -2.70
CA ASP A 79 -12.29 -19.89 -3.95
C ASP A 79 -11.62 -19.22 -5.16
N ALA A 80 -11.16 -17.98 -5.00
CA ALA A 80 -10.43 -17.26 -6.04
C ALA A 80 -9.04 -17.85 -6.32
N SER A 81 -8.40 -18.46 -5.31
CA SER A 81 -7.09 -19.11 -5.45
C SER A 81 -7.17 -20.55 -5.98
N ASP A 82 -8.35 -21.18 -5.91
CA ASP A 82 -8.55 -22.56 -6.35
C ASP A 82 -8.68 -22.64 -7.87
N THR A 83 -7.55 -22.95 -8.53
CA THR A 83 -7.49 -23.08 -9.99
C THR A 83 -8.39 -24.17 -10.55
N THR A 84 -8.89 -25.11 -9.72
CA THR A 84 -9.80 -26.16 -10.18
C THR A 84 -11.25 -25.68 -10.31
N GLN A 85 -11.58 -24.56 -9.66
CA GLN A 85 -12.90 -23.92 -9.72
C GLN A 85 -12.94 -22.73 -10.68
N HIS A 86 -11.84 -22.47 -11.40
CA HIS A 86 -11.80 -21.40 -12.37
C HIS A 86 -12.65 -21.73 -13.59
N GLU A 87 -13.52 -20.79 -13.95
CA GLU A 87 -14.40 -20.89 -15.11
C GLU A 87 -13.72 -20.24 -16.33
N GLU A 88 -14.03 -20.78 -17.50
CA GLU A 88 -13.67 -20.17 -18.79
C GLU A 88 -14.26 -18.74 -18.88
N ASP A 89 -13.55 -17.82 -19.52
CA ASP A 89 -13.92 -16.40 -19.68
C ASP A 89 -14.04 -15.58 -18.37
N TYR A 90 -13.66 -16.16 -17.22
CA TYR A 90 -13.57 -15.46 -15.96
C TYR A 90 -12.13 -15.21 -15.53
N ASN A 91 -11.95 -14.00 -15.01
CA ASN A 91 -10.72 -13.54 -14.38
C ASN A 91 -10.96 -13.38 -12.88
N TYR A 92 -9.87 -13.48 -12.12
CA TYR A 92 -9.92 -13.46 -10.67
C TYR A 92 -8.92 -12.46 -10.11
N PHE A 93 -9.33 -11.73 -9.08
CA PHE A 93 -8.40 -11.04 -8.19
C PHE A 93 -8.55 -11.61 -6.80
N TYR A 94 -7.46 -11.77 -6.07
CA TYR A 94 -7.54 -12.06 -4.65
C TYR A 94 -6.30 -11.57 -3.92
N ILE A 95 -6.50 -11.22 -2.66
CA ILE A 95 -5.40 -10.86 -1.76
C ILE A 95 -5.14 -12.06 -0.87
N ASP A 96 -3.92 -12.59 -0.95
CA ASP A 96 -3.45 -13.65 -0.07
C ASP A 96 -2.07 -13.30 0.49
N GLY A 97 -1.96 -13.39 1.82
CA GLY A 97 -0.82 -12.88 2.58
C GLY A 97 -0.47 -11.42 2.24
N GLU A 98 0.71 -11.23 1.66
CA GLU A 98 1.28 -9.92 1.32
C GLU A 98 1.09 -9.52 -0.15
N TYR A 99 0.42 -10.35 -0.95
CA TYR A 99 0.37 -10.22 -2.39
C TYR A 99 -1.06 -10.08 -2.90
N LEU A 100 -1.19 -9.33 -4.00
CA LEU A 100 -2.39 -9.32 -4.82
C LEU A 100 -2.12 -10.23 -6.02
N TYR A 101 -3.01 -11.20 -6.21
CA TYR A 101 -2.98 -12.09 -7.36
C TYR A 101 -4.02 -11.66 -8.38
N HIS A 102 -3.66 -11.76 -9.65
CA HIS A 102 -4.52 -11.52 -10.79
C HIS A 102 -4.45 -12.72 -11.71
N VAL A 103 -5.52 -13.49 -11.77
CA VAL A 103 -5.64 -14.65 -12.63
C VAL A 103 -6.41 -14.23 -13.87
N LYS A 104 -5.79 -14.35 -15.04
CA LYS A 104 -6.41 -14.04 -16.32
C LYS A 104 -6.64 -15.29 -17.14
N TYR A 105 -7.85 -15.45 -17.67
CA TYR A 105 -8.11 -16.45 -18.68
C TYR A 105 -7.47 -16.04 -20.01
N ASP A 106 -6.78 -16.98 -20.63
CA ASP A 106 -6.13 -16.86 -21.92
C ASP A 106 -6.89 -17.74 -22.93
N GLU A 107 -7.65 -17.08 -23.80
CA GLU A 107 -8.52 -17.71 -24.81
C GLU A 107 -7.72 -18.54 -25.83
N ASP A 108 -6.47 -18.16 -26.12
CA ASP A 108 -5.63 -18.84 -27.11
C ASP A 108 -5.13 -20.19 -26.59
N THR A 109 -4.83 -20.26 -25.30
CA THR A 109 -4.31 -21.47 -24.63
C THR A 109 -5.38 -22.25 -23.88
N GLY A 110 -6.55 -21.66 -23.64
CA GLY A 110 -7.62 -22.23 -22.82
C GLY A 110 -7.23 -22.39 -21.35
N SER A 111 -6.29 -21.57 -20.86
CA SER A 111 -5.70 -21.70 -19.52
C SER A 111 -5.73 -20.37 -18.77
N HIS A 112 -5.61 -20.45 -17.45
CA HIS A 112 -5.44 -19.30 -16.58
C HIS A 112 -3.96 -18.97 -16.35
N ASN A 113 -3.60 -17.70 -16.49
CA ASN A 113 -2.28 -17.16 -16.19
C ASN A 113 -2.36 -16.29 -14.93
N THR A 114 -1.52 -16.58 -13.95
CA THR A 114 -1.48 -15.84 -12.69
C THR A 114 -0.35 -14.82 -12.68
N MET A 115 -0.70 -13.55 -12.47
CA MET A 115 0.23 -12.46 -12.18
C MET A 115 0.16 -12.10 -10.69
N THR A 116 1.30 -11.66 -10.14
CA THR A 116 1.42 -11.26 -8.74
C THR A 116 1.87 -9.81 -8.67
N TYR A 117 1.24 -9.03 -7.80
CA TYR A 117 1.49 -7.61 -7.61
C TYR A 117 1.78 -7.29 -6.15
N GLY A 118 2.71 -6.34 -5.96
CA GLY A 118 3.16 -5.88 -4.65
C GLY A 118 3.95 -6.93 -3.87
N GLY A 119 4.16 -6.66 -2.58
CA GLY A 119 4.73 -7.62 -1.63
C GLY A 119 4.61 -7.19 -0.16
N HIS A 120 3.65 -6.30 0.12
CA HIS A 120 3.50 -5.66 1.43
C HIS A 120 2.04 -5.45 1.80
N PHE A 121 1.09 -6.14 1.17
CA PHE A 121 -0.32 -6.00 1.50
C PHE A 121 -0.65 -6.70 2.81
N LYS A 122 -1.79 -6.32 3.39
CA LYS A 122 -2.32 -6.90 4.61
C LYS A 122 -3.72 -7.42 4.35
N SER A 123 -3.82 -8.70 4.03
CA SER A 123 -5.08 -9.41 3.77
C SER A 123 -6.10 -9.20 4.90
N ASP A 124 -5.72 -9.38 6.17
CA ASP A 124 -6.60 -9.25 7.34
C ASP A 124 -7.39 -7.93 7.47
N SER A 125 -6.94 -6.87 6.81
CA SER A 125 -7.58 -5.55 6.83
C SER A 125 -7.95 -5.02 5.46
N SER A 126 -7.62 -5.74 4.39
CA SER A 126 -8.04 -5.37 3.04
C SER A 126 -9.37 -6.05 2.74
N LEU A 127 -10.18 -5.47 1.85
CA LEU A 127 -11.44 -6.08 1.42
C LEU A 127 -11.99 -5.44 0.15
N PHE A 128 -12.74 -6.25 -0.58
CA PHE A 128 -13.69 -5.81 -1.59
C PHE A 128 -15.07 -5.82 -0.97
N ARG A 129 -15.88 -4.80 -1.23
CA ARG A 129 -17.26 -4.73 -0.73
C ARG A 129 -18.22 -4.17 -1.76
N ARG A 130 -19.45 -4.67 -1.74
CA ARG A 130 -20.55 -4.11 -2.51
C ARG A 130 -21.11 -2.89 -1.79
N VAL A 131 -20.89 -1.70 -2.34
CA VAL A 131 -21.43 -0.43 -1.81
C VAL A 131 -22.84 -0.19 -2.32
N SER A 132 -23.08 -0.50 -3.60
CA SER A 132 -24.39 -0.47 -4.25
C SER A 132 -24.49 -1.64 -5.23
N PRO A 133 -25.67 -1.94 -5.81
CA PRO A 133 -25.80 -3.00 -6.81
C PRO A 133 -24.79 -2.91 -7.96
N THR A 134 -24.30 -1.72 -8.31
CA THR A 134 -23.34 -1.51 -9.41
C THR A 134 -22.08 -0.77 -8.98
N THR A 135 -21.84 -0.61 -7.67
CA THR A 135 -20.68 0.11 -7.14
C THR A 135 -19.86 -0.80 -6.26
N LEU A 136 -18.61 -1.03 -6.67
CA LEU A 136 -17.62 -1.79 -5.92
C LEU A 136 -16.78 -0.85 -5.07
N GLY A 137 -16.72 -1.10 -3.77
CA GLY A 137 -15.77 -0.50 -2.85
C GLY A 137 -14.53 -1.38 -2.73
N ILE A 138 -13.35 -0.76 -2.75
CA ILE A 138 -12.07 -1.42 -2.62
C ILE A 138 -11.31 -0.76 -1.49
N GLU A 139 -10.76 -1.55 -0.59
CA GLU A 139 -9.87 -1.13 0.47
C GLU A 139 -8.66 -2.06 0.51
N ILE A 140 -7.48 -1.52 0.24
CA ILE A 140 -6.22 -2.26 0.33
C ILE A 140 -5.33 -1.59 1.35
N ASN A 141 -4.82 -2.38 2.28
CA ASN A 141 -3.93 -1.94 3.35
C ASN A 141 -2.55 -2.55 3.14
N SER A 142 -1.51 -1.78 3.42
CA SER A 142 -0.12 -2.17 3.29
C SER A 142 0.70 -1.79 4.53
N ILE A 143 1.63 -2.65 4.92
CA ILE A 143 2.49 -2.50 6.10
C ILE A 143 3.89 -3.02 5.78
N PHE A 144 4.92 -2.39 6.35
CA PHE A 144 6.31 -2.87 6.22
C PHE A 144 6.85 -3.33 7.57
N GLY A 145 7.08 -4.63 7.71
CA GLY A 145 7.60 -5.26 8.93
C GLY A 145 6.74 -5.01 10.18
N ASN A 146 7.36 -5.05 11.37
CA ASN A 146 6.68 -4.79 12.65
C ASN A 146 6.36 -3.30 12.90
N GLN A 147 6.40 -2.46 11.87
CA GLN A 147 6.15 -1.03 12.05
C GLN A 147 4.65 -0.75 12.10
N ASN A 148 4.22 0.01 13.10
CA ASN A 148 2.84 0.45 13.28
C ASN A 148 2.36 1.46 12.21
N GLN A 149 3.05 1.62 11.09
CA GLN A 149 2.65 2.50 9.99
C GLN A 149 1.90 1.68 8.94
N THR A 150 0.60 1.92 8.83
CA THR A 150 -0.24 1.32 7.80
C THR A 150 -0.56 2.38 6.77
N TYR A 151 -0.36 2.03 5.50
CA TYR A 151 -0.85 2.82 4.37
C TYR A 151 -2.13 2.16 3.86
N SER A 152 -3.17 2.95 3.68
CA SER A 152 -4.46 2.48 3.17
C SER A 152 -4.78 3.21 1.87
N ALA A 153 -5.22 2.46 0.86
CA ALA A 153 -5.81 2.99 -0.35
C ALA A 153 -7.28 2.55 -0.42
N GLN A 154 -8.18 3.52 -0.59
CA GLN A 154 -9.61 3.29 -0.64
C GLN A 154 -10.22 3.98 -1.86
N THR A 155 -11.15 3.30 -2.54
CA THR A 155 -11.92 3.86 -3.65
C THR A 155 -13.27 3.18 -3.82
N GLU A 156 -14.18 3.87 -4.50
CA GLU A 156 -15.47 3.32 -4.92
C GLU A 156 -15.63 3.53 -6.42
N ILE A 157 -16.03 2.47 -7.14
CA ILE A 157 -16.05 2.45 -8.59
C ILE A 157 -17.41 1.97 -9.07
N GLY A 158 -18.03 2.77 -9.93
CA GLY A 158 -19.21 2.34 -10.68
C GLY A 158 -18.81 1.40 -11.83
N LEU A 159 -19.44 0.24 -11.89
CA LEU A 159 -19.25 -0.75 -12.95
C LEU A 159 -20.13 -0.38 -14.14
N THR A 160 -19.52 0.13 -15.21
CA THR A 160 -20.25 0.80 -16.30
C THR A 160 -21.10 -0.21 -17.09
N ASN A 161 -20.49 -1.33 -17.47
CA ASN A 161 -21.16 -2.35 -18.27
C ASN A 161 -22.24 -3.09 -17.46
N LEU A 162 -21.94 -3.43 -16.21
CA LEU A 162 -22.92 -4.02 -15.28
C LEU A 162 -24.15 -3.10 -15.07
N LYS A 163 -23.92 -1.79 -14.91
CA LYS A 163 -25.02 -0.82 -14.80
C LYS A 163 -25.87 -0.76 -16.07
N SER A 164 -25.22 -0.83 -17.24
CA SER A 164 -25.92 -0.79 -18.53
C SER A 164 -26.69 -2.07 -18.82
N SER A 165 -26.22 -3.23 -18.37
CA SER A 165 -26.91 -4.52 -18.53
C SER A 165 -28.06 -4.73 -17.54
N GLY A 166 -28.18 -3.86 -16.52
CA GLY A 166 -29.13 -4.03 -15.42
C GLY A 166 -28.72 -5.14 -14.43
N GLY A 167 -27.47 -5.59 -14.48
CA GLY A 167 -26.93 -6.56 -13.55
C GLY A 167 -26.64 -5.99 -12.17
N SER A 168 -26.22 -6.85 -11.26
CA SER A 168 -25.81 -6.48 -9.91
C SER A 168 -24.61 -7.28 -9.44
N ILE A 169 -23.76 -6.63 -8.63
CA ILE A 169 -22.64 -7.29 -7.94
C ILE A 169 -23.21 -8.37 -7.03
N LEU A 170 -22.69 -9.58 -7.17
CA LEU A 170 -22.98 -10.72 -6.31
C LEU A 170 -21.98 -10.74 -5.13
N GLY A 171 -22.37 -11.30 -3.99
CA GLY A 171 -21.59 -11.22 -2.75
C GLY A 171 -21.73 -9.88 -2.01
N LEU A 172 -21.24 -9.84 -0.77
CA LEU A 172 -21.31 -8.66 0.11
C LEU A 172 -19.93 -8.05 0.33
N GLU A 173 -19.02 -8.80 0.94
CA GLU A 173 -17.65 -8.37 1.23
C GLU A 173 -16.76 -9.59 1.40
N ASP A 174 -15.55 -9.55 0.82
CA ASP A 174 -14.53 -10.59 0.96
C ASP A 174 -13.19 -10.13 0.32
N LEU A 175 -12.20 -11.01 0.30
CA LEU A 175 -10.84 -10.79 -0.22
C LEU A 175 -10.63 -11.18 -1.68
N GLY A 176 -11.64 -11.76 -2.32
CA GLY A 176 -11.61 -12.21 -3.71
C GLY A 176 -12.67 -11.54 -4.59
N LEU A 177 -12.37 -11.46 -5.88
CA LEU A 177 -13.26 -11.02 -6.94
C LEU A 177 -13.19 -12.01 -8.08
N LYS A 178 -14.35 -12.43 -8.56
CA LYS A 178 -14.53 -13.10 -9.85
C LYS A 178 -15.22 -12.12 -10.78
N TYR A 179 -14.65 -11.91 -11.97
CA TYR A 179 -15.23 -10.99 -12.94
C TYR A 179 -15.00 -11.45 -14.37
N SER A 180 -15.90 -11.06 -15.26
CA SER A 180 -15.74 -11.22 -16.70
C SER A 180 -15.90 -9.86 -17.37
N SER A 181 -15.07 -9.61 -18.38
CA SER A 181 -15.11 -8.39 -19.18
C SER A 181 -15.26 -8.82 -20.64
N ASN A 182 -16.49 -8.77 -21.17
CA ASN A 182 -16.69 -9.00 -22.60
C ASN A 182 -16.09 -7.82 -23.39
N LYS A 183 -15.06 -8.11 -24.21
CA LYS A 183 -14.37 -7.13 -25.06
C LYS A 183 -15.26 -6.57 -26.19
N GLU A 184 -16.38 -7.22 -26.51
CA GLU A 184 -17.25 -6.85 -27.64
C GLU A 184 -18.22 -5.71 -27.33
N ILE A 185 -18.45 -5.38 -26.05
CA ILE A 185 -19.19 -4.17 -25.68
C ILE A 185 -18.19 -3.01 -25.71
N LEU A 186 -17.98 -2.47 -26.91
CA LEU A 186 -17.16 -1.30 -27.22
C LEU A 186 -17.63 -0.08 -26.40
N ALA A 187 -17.12 0.04 -25.17
CA ALA A 187 -16.82 1.37 -24.66
C ALA A 187 -15.72 1.94 -25.58
N PRO A 188 -15.79 3.23 -25.99
CA PRO A 188 -14.68 3.86 -26.70
C PRO A 188 -13.39 3.66 -25.90
N GLU A 189 -12.24 3.57 -26.59
CA GLU A 189 -10.91 3.26 -26.02
C GLU A 189 -10.79 3.72 -24.57
N PRO A 190 -10.27 2.87 -23.66
CA PRO A 190 -10.18 3.22 -22.25
C PRO A 190 -9.55 4.60 -22.16
N PRO A 191 -10.25 5.59 -21.56
CA PRO A 191 -9.71 6.94 -21.49
C PRO A 191 -8.31 6.85 -20.88
N PRO A 192 -7.37 7.72 -21.32
CA PRO A 192 -6.02 7.73 -20.76
C PRO A 192 -6.14 7.65 -19.26
N ILE A 193 -5.35 6.78 -18.62
CA ILE A 193 -5.44 6.47 -17.19
C ILE A 193 -5.42 7.79 -16.42
N ILE A 194 -6.61 8.33 -16.12
CA ILE A 194 -6.76 9.39 -15.16
C ILE A 194 -6.51 8.65 -13.85
N PRO A 195 -5.49 9.01 -13.07
CA PRO A 195 -5.26 8.36 -11.79
C PRO A 195 -6.59 8.37 -11.05
N ALA A 196 -7.13 7.18 -10.77
CA ALA A 196 -8.36 7.10 -10.03
C ALA A 196 -8.14 7.89 -8.74
N MET A 197 -9.09 8.75 -8.35
CA MET A 197 -8.92 9.56 -7.15
C MET A 197 -9.15 8.65 -5.94
N TYR A 198 -8.13 7.86 -5.58
CA TYR A 198 -8.08 7.14 -4.33
C TYR A 198 -7.28 7.96 -3.32
N THR A 199 -7.69 7.86 -2.07
CA THR A 199 -6.97 8.51 -0.98
C THR A 199 -5.97 7.51 -0.43
N ILE A 200 -4.68 7.77 -0.59
CA ILE A 200 -3.65 7.07 0.19
C ILE A 200 -3.48 7.82 1.51
N THR A 201 -3.80 7.17 2.62
CA THR A 201 -3.56 7.73 3.96
C THR A 201 -2.53 6.89 4.70
N GLY A 202 -1.47 7.54 5.19
CA GLY A 202 -0.57 6.94 6.18
C GLY A 202 -1.15 7.12 7.58
N LEU A 203 -1.53 6.03 8.24
CA LEU A 203 -1.99 6.01 9.62
C LEU A 203 -0.90 5.44 10.52
N LEU A 204 -0.41 6.27 11.44
CA LEU A 204 0.33 5.76 12.60
C LEU A 204 -0.69 5.05 13.50
N SER A 205 -0.58 3.73 13.61
CA SER A 205 -1.34 2.93 14.55
C SER A 205 -0.97 3.33 15.98
N ARG A 206 -1.69 4.33 16.52
CA ARG A 206 -1.79 4.50 17.97
C ARG A 206 -2.57 3.28 18.45
N LYS A 207 -1.88 2.41 19.20
CA LYS A 207 -2.45 1.30 19.96
C LYS A 207 -3.81 1.75 20.52
N ARG A 208 -4.91 1.28 19.94
CA ARG A 208 -6.25 1.51 20.48
C ARG A 208 -6.26 0.84 21.85
N ILE A 209 -6.12 1.62 22.91
CA ILE A 209 -6.61 1.20 24.22
C ILE A 209 -8.13 1.19 24.06
N THR A 210 -8.67 -0.01 23.92
CA THR A 210 -10.11 -0.26 23.92
C THR A 210 -10.70 0.29 25.21
N LYS A 211 -11.59 1.28 25.10
CA LYS A 211 -12.41 1.82 26.20
C LYS A 211 -13.49 0.80 26.62
N ASN A 212 -13.10 -0.41 27.01
CA ASN A 212 -14.04 -1.40 27.55
C ASN A 212 -13.81 -1.74 29.03
N GLU A 213 -12.88 -1.06 29.71
CA GLU A 213 -12.71 -1.21 31.16
C GLU A 213 -12.77 0.16 31.84
N PHE A 214 -13.98 0.69 32.04
CA PHE A 214 -14.24 1.69 33.07
C PHE A 214 -15.48 1.28 33.85
N PHE A 215 -15.20 0.55 34.93
CA PHE A 215 -15.88 0.57 36.23
C PHE A 215 -17.38 0.91 36.25
N SER A 216 -18.17 -0.14 36.49
CA SER A 216 -19.48 -0.04 37.13
C SER A 216 -19.33 0.63 38.50
N VAL A 217 -19.64 1.92 38.59
CA VAL A 217 -19.87 2.60 39.86
C VAL A 217 -21.36 2.63 40.13
N LYS A 218 -21.74 1.74 41.04
CA LYS A 218 -23.04 1.61 41.71
C LYS A 218 -23.56 3.00 42.14
N SER A 219 -24.67 3.45 41.57
CA SER A 219 -25.37 4.65 42.02
C SER A 219 -26.05 4.38 43.37
N LEU A 220 -25.44 4.83 44.45
CA LEU A 220 -26.06 4.89 45.77
C LEU A 220 -26.91 6.17 45.86
N PHE A 221 -28.21 6.07 45.59
CA PHE A 221 -29.16 7.17 45.79
C PHE A 221 -29.75 7.05 47.20
N ILE A 222 -29.37 7.96 48.10
CA ILE A 222 -30.03 8.17 49.40
C ILE A 222 -30.91 9.42 49.25
N PRO A 223 -32.24 9.32 49.35
CA PRO A 223 -33.08 10.51 49.40
C PRO A 223 -33.02 11.12 50.81
N ARG A 224 -32.70 12.41 50.87
CA ARG A 224 -32.78 13.25 52.08
C ARG A 224 -34.20 13.82 52.18
N SER A 225 -34.78 13.69 53.37
CA SER A 225 -36.11 14.12 53.76
C SER A 225 -36.31 15.64 53.75
N SER A 226 -37.50 16.06 53.35
CA SER A 226 -38.26 17.18 53.92
C SER A 226 -39.74 16.91 53.73
#